data_AF-A0A7C3JBA4-F1
#
_entry.id   AF-A0A7C3JBA4-F1
#
_cell.length_a   1.000
_cell.length_b   1.000
_cell.length_c   1.000
_cell.angle_alpha   90.00
_cell.angle_beta   90.00
_cell.angle_gamma   90.00
#
_symmetry.space_group_name_H-M   'P 1'
#
loop_
_entity.id
_entity.type
_entity.pdbx_description
1 polymer ?
#
loop_
_entity_poly.entity_id
_entity_poly.type
_entity_poly.pdbx_seq_one_letter_code
_entity_poly.pdbx_strand_id
1 'polypeptide(L)'
;MNQRTVLRDERTELVENASYRLAYQIIAFGALIVVAYRGFLFQESLWDLLALVILSSGVATLYQGVKKIFVRNWLWLAAAVFIGSAILAAILVFLLR
;
A
#
# COMPACT_ATOMS: atom_id res chain seq x y z
N MET A 1 7.04 24.38 39.52
CA MET A 1 6.39 23.64 38.41
C MET A 1 7.39 23.56 37.26
N ASN A 2 7.81 22.36 36.89
CA ASN A 2 8.85 22.17 35.87
C ASN A 2 8.19 22.30 34.49
N GLN A 3 8.35 23.45 33.82
CA GLN A 3 7.81 23.71 32.49
C GLN A 3 8.65 22.99 31.43
N ARG A 4 8.51 21.67 31.31
CA ARG A 4 8.99 20.97 30.12
C ARG A 4 8.04 21.33 28.98
N THR A 5 8.53 22.10 28.01
CA THR A 5 7.86 22.28 26.72
C THR A 5 7.69 20.91 26.06
N VAL A 6 6.44 20.44 25.97
CA VAL A 6 6.09 19.22 25.23
C VAL A 6 6.17 19.57 23.75
N LEU A 7 7.29 19.20 23.12
CA LEU A 7 7.54 19.48 21.70
C LEU A 7 6.66 18.63 20.78
N ARG A 8 6.27 17.44 21.23
CA ARG A 8 5.47 16.48 20.48
C ARG A 8 4.66 15.65 21.46
N ASP A 9 3.35 15.62 21.25
CA ASP A 9 2.38 14.91 22.08
C ASP A 9 1.77 13.74 21.30
N GLU A 10 1.13 12.80 22.01
CA GLU A 10 0.46 11.63 21.44
C GLU A 10 -0.56 12.03 20.35
N ARG A 11 -1.26 13.16 20.55
CA ARG A 11 -2.22 13.70 19.58
C ARG A 11 -1.55 14.14 18.29
N THR A 12 -0.38 14.76 18.39
CA THR A 12 0.39 15.19 17.22
C THR A 12 0.84 13.98 16.42
N GLU A 13 1.37 12.95 17.08
CA GLU A 13 1.80 11.72 16.41
C GLU A 13 0.65 10.99 15.72
N LEU A 14 -0.52 10.92 16.36
CA LEU A 14 -1.71 10.28 15.77
C LEU A 14 -2.16 10.99 14.48
N VAL A 15 -2.27 12.32 14.51
CA VAL A 15 -2.67 13.12 13.33
C VAL A 15 -1.64 13.00 12.21
N GLU A 16 -0.37 13.07 12.55
CA GLU A 16 0.72 12.96 11.60
C GLU A 16 0.75 11.58 10.92
N ASN A 17 0.63 10.50 11.69
CA ASN A 17 0.60 9.15 11.14
C ASN A 17 -0.65 8.89 10.27
N ALA A 18 -1.80 9.49 10.65
CA ALA A 18 -3.00 9.47 9.83
C ALA A 18 -2.80 10.21 8.50
N SER A 19 -2.11 11.35 8.54
CA SER A 19 -1.80 12.14 7.33
C SER A 19 -0.88 11.36 6.38
N TYR A 20 0.17 10.71 6.88
CA TYR A 20 1.05 9.87 6.07
C TYR A 20 0.32 8.68 5.46
N ARG A 21 -0.57 8.04 6.23
CA ARG A 21 -1.41 6.95 5.70
C ARG A 21 -2.29 7.42 4.54
N LEU A 22 -2.95 8.58 4.69
CA LEU A 22 -3.81 9.13 3.64
C LEU A 22 -2.99 9.52 2.40
N ALA A 23 -1.87 10.20 2.58
CA ALA A 23 -0.97 10.56 1.49
C ALA A 23 -0.47 9.32 0.73
N TYR A 24 -0.07 8.27 1.46
CA TYR A 24 0.33 7.00 0.87
C TYR A 24 -0.79 6.35 0.07
N GLN A 25 -2.02 6.30 0.61
CA GLN A 25 -3.17 5.73 -0.10
C GLN A 25 -3.46 6.48 -1.39
N ILE A 26 -3.48 7.82 -1.36
CA ILE A 26 -3.71 8.65 -2.55
C ILE A 26 -2.65 8.37 -3.61
N ILE A 27 -1.38 8.35 -3.24
CA ILE A 27 -0.27 8.11 -4.18
C ILE A 27 -0.33 6.68 -4.73
N ALA A 28 -0.50 5.67 -3.88
CA ALA A 28 -0.51 4.28 -4.29
C ALA A 28 -1.70 3.96 -5.21
N PHE A 29 -2.92 4.35 -4.84
CA PHE A 29 -4.09 4.15 -5.67
C PHE A 29 -4.06 5.03 -6.93
N GLY A 30 -3.56 6.26 -6.84
CA GLY A 30 -3.33 7.11 -8.00
C GLY A 30 -2.38 6.46 -9.01
N ALA A 31 -1.26 5.90 -8.54
CA ALA A 31 -0.32 5.16 -9.38
C ALA A 31 -0.97 3.92 -10.02
N LEU A 32 -1.76 3.15 -9.26
CA LEU A 32 -2.50 2.00 -9.80
C LEU A 32 -3.55 2.41 -10.85
N ILE A 33 -4.20 3.55 -10.70
CA ILE A 33 -5.10 4.11 -11.71
C ILE A 33 -4.33 4.47 -12.98
N VAL A 34 -3.16 5.11 -12.85
CA VAL A 34 -2.28 5.42 -13.99
C VAL A 34 -1.85 4.15 -14.72
N VAL A 35 -1.47 3.10 -13.96
CA VAL A 35 -1.16 1.78 -14.50
C VAL A 35 -2.37 1.22 -15.27
N ALA A 36 -3.57 1.21 -14.68
CA ALA A 36 -4.76 0.70 -15.35
C ALA A 36 -5.06 1.50 -16.64
N TYR A 37 -5.06 2.83 -16.56
CA TYR A 37 -5.34 3.71 -17.69
C TYR A 37 -4.34 3.52 -18.83
N ARG A 38 -3.04 3.56 -18.52
CA ARG A 38 -1.98 3.37 -19.53
C ARG A 38 -1.97 1.96 -20.11
N GLY A 39 -2.24 0.95 -19.29
CA GLY A 39 -2.23 -0.44 -19.71
C GLY A 39 -3.39 -0.76 -20.65
N PHE A 40 -4.60 -0.33 -20.29
CA PHE A 40 -5.78 -0.61 -21.10
C PHE A 40 -5.83 0.23 -22.38
N LEU A 41 -5.49 1.53 -22.32
CA LEU A 41 -5.64 2.41 -23.49
C LEU A 41 -4.40 2.43 -24.40
N PHE A 42 -3.19 2.38 -23.83
CA PHE A 42 -1.96 2.61 -24.58
C PHE A 42 -1.07 1.38 -24.72
N GLN A 43 -1.38 0.26 -24.04
CA GLN A 43 -0.61 -1.00 -24.08
C GLN A 43 0.88 -0.81 -23.77
N GLU A 44 1.21 0.19 -22.95
CA GLU A 44 2.59 0.51 -22.56
C GLU A 44 3.13 -0.47 -21.51
N SER A 45 4.46 -0.52 -21.35
CA SER A 45 5.08 -1.19 -20.20
C SER A 45 4.84 -0.36 -18.94
N LEU A 46 4.33 -1.01 -17.88
CA LEU A 46 3.89 -0.36 -16.63
C LEU A 46 4.63 -0.90 -15.40
N TRP A 47 5.65 -1.72 -15.67
CA TRP A 47 6.38 -2.46 -14.65
C TRP A 47 7.15 -1.54 -13.71
N ASP A 48 7.54 -0.35 -14.17
CA ASP A 48 8.18 0.68 -13.37
C ASP A 48 7.23 1.20 -12.27
N LEU A 49 6.02 1.62 -12.65
CA LEU A 49 5.00 2.11 -11.72
C LEU A 49 4.50 1.00 -10.79
N LEU A 50 4.28 -0.21 -11.33
CA LEU A 50 3.91 -1.37 -10.52
C LEU A 50 5.02 -1.73 -9.52
N ALA A 51 6.29 -1.74 -9.95
CA ALA A 51 7.42 -2.01 -9.06
C ALA A 51 7.51 -0.96 -7.95
N LEU A 52 7.29 0.33 -8.25
CA LEU A 52 7.28 1.38 -7.23
C LEU A 52 6.21 1.13 -6.16
N VAL A 53 4.98 0.80 -6.56
CA VAL A 53 3.88 0.50 -5.61
C VAL A 53 4.17 -0.76 -4.78
N ILE A 54 4.73 -1.80 -5.42
CA ILE A 54 5.09 -3.05 -4.73
C ILE A 54 6.24 -2.82 -3.75
N LEU A 55 7.30 -2.12 -4.17
CA LEU A 55 8.47 -1.84 -3.34
C LEU A 55 8.09 -0.94 -2.16
N SER A 56 7.30 0.12 -2.37
CA SER A 56 6.87 1.01 -1.29
C SER A 56 6.04 0.25 -0.24
N SER A 57 5.11 -0.60 -0.70
CA SER A 57 4.29 -1.44 0.17
C SER A 57 5.13 -2.48 0.90
N GLY A 58 6.11 -3.07 0.20
CA GLY A 58 7.04 -4.06 0.73
C GLY A 58 7.92 -3.50 1.83
N VAL A 59 8.50 -2.31 1.65
CA VAL A 59 9.32 -1.64 2.67
C VAL A 59 8.49 -1.36 3.93
N ALA A 60 7.27 -0.85 3.78
CA ALA A 60 6.37 -0.62 4.93
C ALA A 60 6.02 -1.93 5.66
N THR A 61 5.73 -2.99 4.91
CA THR A 61 5.42 -4.32 5.43
C THR A 61 6.62 -4.93 6.18
N LEU A 62 7.81 -4.87 5.59
CA LEU A 62 9.04 -5.35 6.22
C LEU A 62 9.33 -4.60 7.52
N TYR A 63 9.22 -3.27 7.51
CA TYR A 63 9.45 -2.46 8.70
C TYR A 63 8.48 -2.82 9.83
N GLN A 64 7.19 -2.97 9.52
CA GLN A 64 6.17 -3.39 10.50
C GLN A 64 6.41 -4.82 11.01
N GLY A 65 6.87 -5.72 10.13
CA GLY A 65 7.23 -7.09 10.49
C GLY A 65 8.40 -7.17 11.46
N VAL A 66 9.46 -6.40 11.21
CA VAL A 66 10.62 -6.30 12.12
C VAL A 66 10.20 -5.73 13.48
N LYS A 67 9.24 -4.81 13.51
CA LYS A 67 8.66 -4.25 14.74
C LYS A 67 7.59 -5.14 15.38
N LYS A 68 7.33 -6.35 14.84
CA LYS A 68 6.38 -7.34 15.36
C LYS A 68 4.96 -6.79 15.57
N ILE A 69 4.53 -5.88 14.70
CA ILE A 69 3.19 -5.27 14.76
C ILE A 69 2.12 -6.20 14.17
N PHE A 70 2.52 -7.21 13.37
CA PHE A 70 1.58 -8.10 12.71
C PHE A 70 0.80 -8.98 13.68
N VAL A 71 -0.52 -8.98 13.50
CA VAL A 71 -1.45 -9.88 14.17
C VAL A 71 -1.21 -11.31 13.70
N ARG A 72 -1.46 -12.31 14.55
CA ARG A 72 -1.18 -13.73 14.27
C ARG A 72 -1.73 -14.25 12.92
N ASN A 73 -2.84 -13.67 12.45
CA ASN A 73 -3.52 -14.11 11.21
C ASN A 73 -3.17 -13.25 9.98
N TRP A 74 -2.21 -12.31 10.09
CA TRP A 74 -1.88 -11.40 8.99
C TRP A 74 -1.45 -12.14 7.71
N LEU A 75 -0.71 -13.24 7.86
CA LEU A 75 -0.24 -14.03 6.72
C LEU A 75 -1.40 -14.69 5.94
N TRP A 76 -2.44 -15.14 6.64
CA TRP A 76 -3.65 -15.67 6.01
C TRP A 76 -4.44 -14.59 5.26
N LEU A 77 -4.54 -13.38 5.83
CA LEU A 77 -5.17 -12.25 5.15
C LEU A 77 -4.39 -11.83 3.90
N ALA A 78 -3.06 -11.75 3.99
CA ALA A 78 -2.21 -11.44 2.85
C ALA A 78 -2.33 -12.51 1.76
N ALA A 79 -2.33 -13.79 2.12
CA ALA A 79 -2.54 -14.90 1.19
C ALA A 79 -3.93 -14.85 0.54
N ALA A 80 -4.99 -14.59 1.30
CA ALA A 80 -6.35 -14.47 0.76
C ALA A 80 -6.47 -13.33 -0.25
N VAL A 81 -5.88 -12.16 0.03
CA VAL A 81 -5.86 -11.01 -0.90
C VAL A 81 -5.03 -11.34 -2.14
N PHE A 82 -3.87 -11.99 -1.98
CA PHE A 82 -3.04 -12.40 -3.11
C PHE A 82 -3.76 -13.40 -4.01
N ILE A 83 -4.37 -14.45 -3.45
CA ILE A 83 -5.13 -15.44 -4.20
C ILE A 83 -6.33 -14.79 -4.87
N GLY A 84 -7.10 -13.96 -4.16
CA GLY A 84 -8.26 -13.25 -4.70
C GLY A 84 -7.89 -12.34 -5.88
N SER A 85 -6.78 -11.59 -5.76
CA SER A 85 -6.29 -10.73 -6.85
C SER A 85 -5.77 -11.54 -8.05
N ALA A 86 -5.09 -12.66 -7.82
CA ALA A 86 -4.65 -13.55 -8.90
C ALA A 86 -5.82 -14.18 -9.66
N ILE A 87 -6.87 -14.62 -8.95
CA ILE A 87 -8.11 -15.13 -9.57
C ILE A 87 -8.78 -14.03 -10.40
N LEU A 88 -8.92 -12.83 -9.83
CA LEU A 88 -9.51 -11.69 -10.55
C LEU A 88 -8.73 -11.35 -11.82
N ALA A 89 -7.39 -11.32 -11.74
CA ALA A 89 -6.54 -11.09 -12.91
C ALA A 89 -6.72 -12.17 -13.98
N ALA A 90 -6.80 -13.45 -13.59
CA ALA A 90 -7.05 -14.55 -14.52
C ALA A 90 -8.41 -14.42 -15.22
N ILE A 91 -9.46 -14.04 -14.48
CA ILE A 91 -10.80 -13.78 -15.04
C ILE A 91 -10.75 -12.63 -16.05
N LEU A 92 -10.09 -11.52 -15.72
CA LEU A 92 -9.96 -10.37 -16.62
C LEU A 92 -9.23 -10.74 -17.91
N VAL A 93 -8.12 -11.48 -17.81
CA VAL A 93 -7.39 -11.97 -18.99
C VAL A 93 -8.25 -12.89 -19.84
N PHE A 94 -9.06 -13.75 -19.24
CA PHE A 94 -9.95 -14.63 -19.99
C PHE A 94 -11.10 -13.88 -20.68
N LEU A 95 -11.66 -12.84 -20.04
CA LEU A 95 -12.76 -12.04 -20.60
C LEU A 95 -12.33 -11.02 -21.66
N LEU A 96 -11.11 -10.50 -21.56
CA LEU A 96 -10.55 -9.50 -22.48
C LEU A 96 -9.79 -10.11 -23.67
N ARG A 97 -9.76 -11.45 -23.75
CA ARG A 97 -9.16 -12.21 -24.85
C ARG A 97 -10.22 -12.61 -25.87
#